data_AF-A0A7S4J150-F1
#
_entry.id   AF-A0A7S4J150-F1
#
_cell.length_a   1.000
_cell.length_b   1.000
_cell.length_c   1.000
_cell.angle_alpha   90.00
_cell.angle_beta   90.00
_cell.angle_gamma   90.00
#
_symmetry.space_group_name_H-M   'P 1'
#
loop_
_entity.id
_entity.type
_entity.pdbx_description
1 polymer ?
#
loop_
_entity_poly.entity_id
_entity_poly.type
_entity_poly.pdbx_seq_one_letter_code
_entity_poly.pdbx_strand_id
1 'polypeptide(L)'
;DEDEDEDENENENGGIHVINMDARSHRSPTYATLPSPQYSGWTFRCDGSDSRMLGDVQWSWLEREMLRRRSEIKLISSGTQVLPPTHRGRTRAEYCAYDGPGHTFDEANADVGEEEEDVRWDGTMYESWGEIPQERARLLRLAQRSIEGGMTKVVIFLTGDQHWAEIHAKRMPPSSGA
;
A
#
# COMPACT_ATOMS: atom_id res chain seq x y z
N ASP A 1 5.42 52.06 -16.16
CA ASP A 1 5.80 51.06 -17.15
C ASP A 1 6.11 49.78 -16.41
N GLU A 2 5.10 48.92 -16.43
CA GLU A 2 5.12 47.45 -16.24
C GLU A 2 5.44 46.93 -14.83
N ASP A 3 4.46 47.12 -13.93
CA ASP A 3 4.12 46.16 -12.87
C ASP A 3 3.20 45.07 -13.47
N GLU A 4 3.75 44.08 -14.17
CA GLU A 4 3.02 42.87 -14.60
C GLU A 4 3.97 41.66 -14.60
N ASP A 5 4.43 41.23 -13.44
CA ASP A 5 5.01 39.88 -13.27
C ASP A 5 3.96 39.01 -12.54
N GLU A 6 3.07 38.48 -13.38
CA GLU A 6 2.41 37.17 -13.28
C GLU A 6 1.90 36.71 -11.90
N ASP A 7 0.60 36.95 -11.68
CA ASP A 7 -0.27 36.09 -10.87
C ASP A 7 -0.25 34.65 -11.45
N GLU A 8 0.81 33.88 -11.19
CA GLU A 8 0.80 32.43 -11.36
C GLU A 8 -0.08 31.80 -10.25
N ASN A 9 -1.37 31.77 -10.54
CA ASN A 9 -2.30 30.70 -10.17
C ASN A 9 -2.46 30.38 -8.67
N GLU A 10 -3.13 31.27 -7.93
CA GLU A 10 -3.66 30.98 -6.57
C GLU A 10 -4.62 29.76 -6.51
N ASN A 11 -4.98 29.17 -7.66
CA ASN A 11 -5.86 28.01 -7.78
C ASN A 11 -5.12 26.65 -7.85
N GLU A 12 -3.79 26.61 -7.81
CA GLU A 12 -3.00 25.37 -7.99
C GLU A 12 -2.76 24.54 -6.70
N ASN A 13 -3.12 25.07 -5.52
CA ASN A 13 -2.82 24.41 -4.23
C ASN A 13 -4.06 23.97 -3.43
N GLY A 14 -5.27 24.17 -3.97
CA GLY A 14 -6.54 23.75 -3.37
C GLY A 14 -7.06 22.43 -3.97
N GLY A 15 -7.84 21.66 -3.20
CA GLY A 15 -8.66 20.57 -3.77
C GLY A 15 -8.09 19.15 -3.68
N ILE A 16 -8.69 18.25 -4.45
CA ILE A 16 -8.53 16.79 -4.34
C ILE A 16 -7.84 16.23 -5.57
N HIS A 17 -6.74 15.50 -5.36
CA HIS A 17 -6.10 14.70 -6.39
C HIS A 17 -6.52 13.24 -6.22
N VAL A 18 -7.28 12.71 -7.17
CA VAL A 18 -7.76 11.32 -7.18
C VAL A 18 -6.81 10.44 -7.99
N ILE A 19 -6.25 9.40 -7.36
CA ILE A 19 -5.28 8.48 -7.94
C ILE A 19 -5.90 7.08 -7.91
N ASN A 20 -6.24 6.52 -9.07
CA ASN A 20 -6.80 5.17 -9.16
C ASN A 20 -5.72 4.17 -9.57
N MET A 21 -5.35 3.29 -8.64
CA MET A 21 -4.34 2.25 -8.88
C MET A 21 -4.98 0.96 -9.40
N ASP A 22 -4.21 0.21 -10.17
CA ASP A 22 -4.51 -1.17 -10.54
C ASP A 22 -3.62 -2.11 -9.72
N ALA A 23 -4.15 -2.58 -8.59
CA ALA A 23 -3.49 -3.52 -7.69
C ALA A 23 -3.72 -5.00 -8.07
N ARG A 24 -4.09 -5.29 -9.33
CA ARG A 24 -4.38 -6.66 -9.80
C ARG A 24 -3.47 -7.10 -10.94
N SER A 25 -3.28 -6.25 -11.95
CA SER A 25 -2.64 -6.67 -13.22
C SER A 25 -1.19 -7.16 -13.08
N HIS A 26 -0.45 -6.63 -12.09
CA HIS A 26 0.96 -6.94 -11.88
C HIS A 26 1.24 -7.58 -10.51
N ARG A 27 0.20 -7.91 -9.76
CA ARG A 27 0.35 -8.42 -8.40
C ARG A 27 0.92 -9.84 -8.43
N SER A 28 2.01 -10.07 -7.71
CA SER A 28 2.54 -11.42 -7.46
C SER A 28 1.48 -12.29 -6.76
N PRO A 29 1.57 -13.62 -6.87
CA PRO A 29 0.74 -14.52 -6.07
C PRO A 29 0.85 -14.16 -4.58
N THR A 30 -0.27 -14.17 -3.85
CA THR A 30 -0.29 -13.84 -2.41
C THR A 30 -0.21 -15.08 -1.52
N TYR A 31 -0.46 -16.26 -2.08
CA TYR A 31 -0.42 -17.56 -1.41
C TYR A 31 0.27 -18.61 -2.29
N ALA A 32 1.01 -19.52 -1.65
CA ALA A 32 1.71 -20.60 -2.35
C ALA A 32 0.74 -21.65 -2.94
N THR A 33 -0.42 -21.82 -2.31
CA THR A 33 -1.47 -22.77 -2.72
C THR A 33 -2.84 -22.12 -2.62
N LEU A 34 -3.71 -22.37 -3.60
CA LEU A 34 -5.10 -21.90 -3.53
C LEU A 34 -5.83 -22.55 -2.34
N PRO A 35 -6.48 -21.77 -1.45
CA PRO A 35 -7.35 -22.31 -0.42
C PRO A 35 -8.72 -22.69 -1.02
N SER A 36 -8.72 -23.43 -2.13
CA SER A 36 -9.94 -23.87 -2.82
C SER A 36 -9.85 -25.37 -3.07
N PRO A 37 -10.83 -26.17 -2.58
CA PRO A 37 -10.91 -27.60 -2.89
C PRO A 37 -10.93 -27.87 -4.40
N GLN A 38 -11.51 -26.95 -5.18
CA GLN A 38 -11.67 -27.06 -6.63
C GLN A 38 -10.34 -26.85 -7.39
N TYR A 39 -9.34 -26.25 -6.77
CA TYR A 39 -8.01 -26.01 -7.35
C TYR A 39 -6.88 -26.64 -6.52
N SER A 40 -7.21 -27.60 -5.66
CA SER A 40 -6.23 -28.31 -4.84
C SER A 40 -5.18 -28.99 -5.73
N GLY A 41 -3.92 -28.54 -5.63
CA GLY A 41 -2.79 -29.03 -6.42
C GLY A 41 -2.08 -27.98 -7.29
N TRP A 42 -2.68 -26.80 -7.52
CA TRP A 42 -1.96 -25.68 -8.11
C TRP A 42 -1.08 -25.00 -7.07
N THR A 43 0.23 -25.02 -7.32
CA THR A 43 1.22 -24.27 -6.55
C THR A 43 1.69 -23.08 -7.37
N PHE A 44 1.76 -21.92 -6.74
CA PHE A 44 2.38 -20.76 -7.35
C PHE A 44 3.84 -20.70 -6.95
N ARG A 45 4.68 -20.24 -7.88
CA ARG A 45 6.03 -19.82 -7.53
C ARG A 45 5.91 -18.51 -6.74
N CYS A 46 6.31 -18.56 -5.48
CA CYS A 46 6.40 -17.37 -4.64
C CYS A 46 7.71 -16.63 -4.90
N ASP A 47 7.64 -15.30 -4.81
CA ASP A 47 8.76 -14.41 -5.10
C ASP A 47 9.46 -13.91 -3.81
N GLY A 48 8.93 -14.22 -2.63
CA GLY A 48 9.50 -13.78 -1.35
C GLY A 48 9.57 -12.25 -1.29
N SER A 49 10.75 -11.72 -0.97
CA SER A 49 11.03 -10.27 -0.94
C SER A 49 10.83 -9.56 -2.28
N ASP A 50 10.86 -10.29 -3.41
CA ASP A 50 10.66 -9.73 -4.74
C ASP A 50 9.18 -9.64 -5.15
N SER A 51 8.26 -10.05 -4.27
CA SER A 51 6.82 -9.98 -4.51
C SER A 51 6.35 -8.55 -4.75
N ARG A 52 5.52 -8.35 -5.78
CA ARG A 52 5.05 -7.03 -6.21
C ARG A 52 3.55 -6.86 -5.99
N MET A 53 3.13 -5.66 -5.62
CA MET A 53 1.72 -5.26 -5.67
C MET A 53 1.44 -4.45 -6.94
N LEU A 54 2.34 -3.53 -7.29
CA LEU A 54 2.30 -2.76 -8.53
C LEU A 54 3.56 -3.04 -9.36
N GLY A 55 3.46 -2.93 -10.68
CA GLY A 55 4.63 -3.02 -11.57
C GLY A 55 5.49 -1.75 -11.52
N ASP A 56 6.77 -1.86 -11.91
CA ASP A 56 7.75 -0.76 -11.82
C ASP A 56 7.30 0.53 -12.53
N VAL A 57 6.62 0.39 -13.68
CA VAL A 57 6.08 1.53 -14.44
C VAL A 57 5.03 2.28 -13.63
N GLN A 58 4.10 1.54 -13.01
CA GLN A 58 3.03 2.13 -12.20
C GLN A 58 3.57 2.70 -10.89
N TRP A 59 4.54 2.03 -10.26
CA TRP A 59 5.25 2.56 -9.10
C TRP A 59 5.94 3.88 -9.40
N SER A 60 6.68 3.93 -10.51
CA SER A 60 7.38 5.15 -10.94
C SER A 60 6.41 6.28 -11.25
N TRP A 61 5.26 5.96 -11.85
CA TRP A 61 4.19 6.92 -12.09
C TRP A 61 3.57 7.43 -10.78
N LEU A 62 3.19 6.53 -9.87
CA LEU A 62 2.61 6.87 -8.58
C LEU A 62 3.57 7.75 -7.77
N GLU A 63 4.87 7.44 -7.74
CA GLU A 63 5.86 8.25 -7.04
C GLU A 63 5.93 9.68 -7.62
N ARG A 64 5.86 9.85 -8.95
CA ARG A 64 5.80 11.18 -9.55
C ARG A 64 4.54 11.94 -9.13
N GLU A 65 3.37 11.30 -9.15
CA GLU A 65 2.11 11.94 -8.74
C GLU A 65 2.09 12.32 -7.25
N MET A 66 2.69 11.47 -6.42
CA MET A 66 2.76 11.70 -4.97
C MET A 66 3.75 12.80 -4.60
N LEU A 67 4.87 12.93 -5.31
CA LEU A 67 5.98 13.80 -4.91
C LEU A 67 6.14 15.09 -5.73
N ARG A 68 5.40 15.24 -6.84
CA ARG A 68 5.53 16.42 -7.72
C ARG A 68 4.24 17.18 -7.94
N ARG A 69 3.08 16.61 -7.61
CA ARG A 69 1.78 17.28 -7.74
C ARG A 69 1.26 17.66 -6.36
N ARG A 70 1.01 18.94 -6.12
CA ARG A 70 0.39 19.43 -4.88
C ARG A 70 -1.13 19.26 -4.91
N SER A 71 -1.73 18.97 -3.76
CA SER A 71 -3.19 19.00 -3.54
C SER A 71 -3.49 18.96 -2.03
N GLU A 72 -4.60 19.53 -1.57
CA GLU A 72 -4.93 19.47 -0.13
C GLU A 72 -5.18 18.04 0.36
N ILE A 73 -5.86 17.26 -0.48
CA ILE A 73 -6.17 15.85 -0.26
C ILE A 73 -5.61 15.04 -1.42
N LYS A 74 -4.94 13.93 -1.12
CA LYS A 74 -4.70 12.85 -2.08
C LYS A 74 -5.60 11.68 -1.75
N LEU A 75 -6.56 11.38 -2.62
CA LEU A 75 -7.43 10.22 -2.52
C LEU A 75 -6.85 9.11 -3.39
N ILE A 76 -6.34 8.05 -2.76
CA ILE A 76 -5.73 6.91 -3.46
C ILE A 76 -6.72 5.75 -3.43
N SER A 77 -7.21 5.36 -4.60
CA SER A 77 -8.13 4.24 -4.74
C SER A 77 -7.38 2.95 -5.08
N SER A 78 -7.78 1.85 -4.45
CA SER A 78 -7.29 0.50 -4.75
C SER A 78 -8.47 -0.48 -4.79
N GLY A 79 -8.47 -1.38 -5.77
CA GLY A 79 -9.48 -2.44 -5.84
C GLY A 79 -9.48 -3.32 -4.59
N THR A 80 -8.29 -3.58 -4.03
CA THR A 80 -8.05 -4.38 -2.83
C THR A 80 -7.78 -3.49 -1.61
N GLN A 81 -8.04 -4.02 -0.40
CA GLN A 81 -7.82 -3.30 0.86
C GLN A 81 -6.36 -2.95 1.12
N VAL A 82 -6.10 -1.71 1.51
CA VAL A 82 -4.73 -1.20 1.78
C VAL A 82 -4.37 -1.24 3.27
N LEU A 83 -5.24 -0.75 4.14
CA LEU A 83 -4.92 -0.49 5.55
C LEU A 83 -5.12 -1.65 6.54
N PRO A 84 -6.05 -2.59 6.35
CA PRO A 84 -6.20 -3.74 7.24
C PRO A 84 -4.86 -4.44 7.49
N PRO A 85 -4.67 -4.98 8.71
CA PRO A 85 -3.43 -5.63 9.07
C PRO A 85 -3.16 -6.86 8.22
N THR A 86 -1.93 -7.37 8.29
CA THR A 86 -1.61 -8.68 7.75
C THR A 86 -2.39 -9.74 8.51
N HIS A 87 -3.11 -10.61 7.80
CA HIS A 87 -3.87 -11.70 8.41
C HIS A 87 -2.93 -12.63 9.22
N ARG A 88 -3.38 -13.14 10.36
CA ARG A 88 -2.56 -13.99 11.26
C ARG A 88 -3.08 -15.41 11.41
N GLY A 89 -4.20 -15.74 10.76
CA GLY A 89 -4.82 -17.07 10.82
C GLY A 89 -4.09 -18.16 10.05
N ARG A 90 -3.00 -17.84 9.33
CA ARG A 90 -2.18 -18.80 8.58
C ARG A 90 -0.69 -18.69 8.96
N THR A 91 0.06 -19.76 8.74
CA THR A 91 1.50 -19.77 8.98
C THR A 91 2.20 -18.78 8.05
N ARG A 92 3.28 -18.14 8.53
CA ARG A 92 4.05 -17.17 7.70
C ARG A 92 4.53 -17.75 6.37
N ALA A 93 4.89 -19.04 6.36
CA ALA A 93 5.32 -19.75 5.16
C ALA A 93 4.25 -19.88 4.06
N GLU A 94 2.97 -19.62 4.38
CA GLU A 94 1.89 -19.62 3.39
C GLU A 94 1.79 -18.29 2.62
N TYR A 95 2.40 -17.21 3.13
CA TYR A 95 2.52 -15.93 2.42
C TYR A 95 3.59 -16.04 1.34
N CYS A 96 3.24 -15.78 0.08
CA CYS A 96 4.25 -15.79 -0.99
C CYS A 96 5.30 -14.68 -0.86
N ALA A 97 4.99 -13.62 -0.10
CA ALA A 97 5.92 -12.55 0.21
C ALA A 97 6.88 -12.88 1.36
N TYR A 98 6.69 -14.00 2.08
CA TYR A 98 7.54 -14.37 3.19
C TYR A 98 8.90 -14.86 2.72
N ASP A 99 9.96 -14.26 3.25
CA ASP A 99 11.35 -14.47 2.86
C ASP A 99 12.24 -15.02 3.99
N GLY A 100 11.65 -15.31 5.15
CA GLY A 100 12.32 -15.93 6.29
C GLY A 100 12.13 -15.15 7.60
N PRO A 101 12.50 -15.75 8.73
CA PRO A 101 12.28 -15.14 10.05
C PRO A 101 13.21 -13.93 10.24
N GLY A 102 12.63 -12.79 10.61
CA GLY A 102 13.34 -11.53 10.83
C GLY A 102 13.80 -10.83 9.55
N HIS A 103 13.33 -11.27 8.37
CA HIS A 103 13.63 -10.63 7.09
C HIS A 103 12.55 -9.61 6.69
N THR A 104 12.50 -9.21 5.41
CA THR A 104 11.74 -8.04 4.95
C THR A 104 10.24 -8.17 5.21
N PHE A 105 9.68 -9.38 5.22
CA PHE A 105 8.28 -9.59 5.56
C PHE A 105 7.97 -9.20 7.01
N ASP A 106 8.81 -9.63 7.94
CA ASP A 106 8.64 -9.34 9.37
C ASP A 106 8.97 -7.86 9.66
N GLU A 107 10.03 -7.32 9.06
CA GLU A 107 10.41 -5.90 9.16
C GLU A 107 9.29 -4.98 8.65
N ALA A 108 8.70 -5.27 7.48
CA ALA A 108 7.65 -4.44 6.91
C ALA A 108 6.35 -4.47 7.74
N ASN A 109 6.07 -5.57 8.44
CA ASN A 109 4.97 -5.62 9.41
C ASN A 109 5.29 -4.79 10.66
N ALA A 110 6.52 -4.88 11.18
CA ALA A 110 6.97 -4.06 12.31
C ALA A 110 6.91 -2.56 12.00
N ASP A 111 7.37 -2.15 10.81
CA ASP A 111 7.36 -0.76 10.35
C ASP A 111 5.97 -0.11 10.41
N VAL A 112 4.92 -0.90 10.16
CA VAL A 112 3.54 -0.42 10.17
C VAL A 112 2.83 -0.69 11.50
N GLY A 113 3.57 -1.07 12.54
CA GLY A 113 3.07 -1.29 13.91
C GLY A 113 2.37 -2.64 14.12
N GLU A 114 2.74 -3.66 13.34
CA GLU A 114 2.16 -5.01 13.38
C GLU A 114 3.19 -6.08 13.79
N GLU A 115 4.18 -5.74 14.61
CA GLU A 115 5.18 -6.69 15.13
C GLU A 115 4.64 -7.65 16.19
N GLU A 116 3.67 -7.20 17.00
CA GLU A 116 3.16 -7.98 18.13
C GLU A 116 2.14 -9.05 17.69
N GLU A 117 2.42 -10.31 17.99
CA GLU A 117 1.52 -11.46 17.70
C GLU A 117 0.22 -11.44 18.54
N ASP A 118 0.20 -10.71 19.66
CA ASP A 118 -0.95 -10.65 20.60
C ASP A 118 -1.95 -9.52 20.28
N VAL A 119 -1.78 -8.81 19.16
CA VAL A 119 -2.66 -7.71 18.76
C VAL A 119 -3.92 -8.24 18.07
N ARG A 120 -5.09 -7.88 18.63
CA ARG A 120 -6.44 -8.36 18.24
C ARG A 120 -6.95 -7.96 16.85
N TRP A 121 -6.13 -7.37 15.99
CA TRP A 121 -6.57 -6.89 14.69
C TRP A 121 -6.12 -7.88 13.64
N ASP A 122 -7.02 -8.78 13.27
CA ASP A 122 -6.77 -9.74 12.20
C ASP A 122 -7.13 -9.13 10.84
N GLY A 123 -6.23 -9.31 9.89
CA GLY A 123 -6.39 -8.88 8.52
C GLY A 123 -7.38 -9.73 7.74
N THR A 124 -7.64 -9.34 6.49
CA THR A 124 -8.39 -10.18 5.58
C THR A 124 -7.48 -11.27 5.00
N MET A 125 -7.95 -12.51 5.05
CA MET A 125 -7.22 -13.72 4.64
C MET A 125 -6.84 -13.85 3.16
N TYR A 126 -7.32 -12.96 2.29
CA TYR A 126 -7.02 -12.99 0.86
C TYR A 126 -7.04 -11.59 0.25
N GLU A 127 -6.32 -11.45 -0.88
CA GLU A 127 -6.40 -10.31 -1.80
C GLU A 127 -6.33 -8.93 -1.14
N SER A 128 -5.42 -8.73 -0.19
CA SER A 128 -5.16 -7.43 0.45
C SER A 128 -3.70 -7.02 0.31
N TRP A 129 -3.41 -5.73 0.53
CA TRP A 129 -2.02 -5.24 0.63
C TRP A 129 -1.28 -5.83 1.85
N GLY A 130 -2.00 -6.30 2.87
CA GLY A 130 -1.42 -7.03 4.00
C GLY A 130 -0.75 -8.35 3.59
N GLU A 131 -1.09 -8.90 2.42
CA GLU A 131 -0.47 -10.13 1.93
C GLU A 131 0.96 -9.93 1.40
N ILE A 132 1.31 -8.68 1.03
CA ILE A 132 2.65 -8.28 0.56
C ILE A 132 3.09 -7.07 1.40
N PRO A 133 3.44 -7.28 2.69
CA PRO A 133 3.66 -6.18 3.63
C PRO A 133 4.79 -5.23 3.20
N GLN A 134 5.80 -5.73 2.49
CA GLN A 134 6.89 -4.91 1.93
C GLN A 134 6.34 -3.82 1.00
N GLU A 135 5.44 -4.16 0.08
CA GLU A 135 4.86 -3.21 -0.87
C GLU A 135 3.83 -2.29 -0.18
N ARG A 136 3.13 -2.77 0.85
CA ARG A 136 2.27 -1.95 1.70
C ARG A 136 3.07 -0.90 2.49
N ALA A 137 4.17 -1.31 3.12
CA ALA A 137 5.06 -0.39 3.82
C ALA A 137 5.63 0.66 2.86
N ARG A 138 6.06 0.26 1.66
CA ARG A 138 6.50 1.16 0.59
C ARG A 138 5.44 2.20 0.20
N LEU A 139 4.17 1.79 0.04
CA LEU A 139 3.06 2.71 -0.26
C LEU A 139 2.85 3.73 0.87
N LEU A 140 2.84 3.26 2.13
CA LEU A 140 2.62 4.12 3.28
C LEU A 140 3.80 5.08 3.51
N ARG A 141 5.04 4.65 3.26
CA ARG A 141 6.22 5.54 3.24
C ARG A 141 6.11 6.61 2.16
N LEU A 142 5.65 6.26 0.96
CA LEU A 142 5.44 7.23 -0.11
C LEU A 142 4.36 8.28 0.27
N ALA A 143 3.29 7.83 0.92
CA ALA A 143 2.28 8.72 1.49
C ALA A 143 2.87 9.64 2.57
N GLN A 144 3.68 9.10 3.48
CA GLN A 144 4.39 9.90 4.50
C GLN A 144 5.32 10.95 3.85
N ARG A 145 6.13 10.56 2.85
CA ARG A 145 7.01 11.47 2.10
C ARG A 145 6.23 12.59 1.40
N SER A 146 5.05 12.29 0.87
CA SER A 146 4.17 13.28 0.23
C SER A 146 3.68 14.33 1.24
N ILE A 147 3.31 13.89 2.45
CA ILE A 147 2.90 14.80 3.53
C ILE A 147 4.08 15.65 4.01
N GLU A 148 5.22 15.03 4.34
CA GLU A 148 6.41 15.73 4.84
C GLU A 148 7.00 16.70 3.80
N GLY A 149 6.93 16.34 2.51
CA GLY A 149 7.35 17.20 1.40
C GLY A 149 6.40 18.35 1.09
N GLY A 150 5.28 18.48 1.81
CA GLY A 150 4.27 19.52 1.57
C GLY A 150 3.48 19.34 0.27
N MET A 151 3.45 18.13 -0.29
CA MET A 151 2.66 17.81 -1.49
C MET A 151 1.19 17.59 -1.16
N THR A 152 0.87 17.19 0.08
CA THR A 152 -0.50 17.10 0.54
C THR A 152 -0.63 17.25 2.05
N LYS A 153 -1.81 17.66 2.53
CA LYS A 153 -2.09 17.75 3.97
C LYS A 153 -2.56 16.40 4.51
N VAL A 154 -3.23 15.59 3.69
CA VAL A 154 -3.80 14.30 4.09
C VAL A 154 -3.86 13.33 2.92
N VAL A 155 -3.63 12.06 3.23
CA VAL A 155 -3.85 10.94 2.29
C VAL A 155 -5.03 10.12 2.80
N ILE A 156 -5.98 9.84 1.91
CA ILE A 156 -7.13 8.97 2.17
C ILE A 156 -7.04 7.79 1.21
N PHE A 157 -7.18 6.58 1.72
CA PHE A 157 -7.31 5.38 0.90
C PHE A 157 -8.79 5.03 0.73
N LEU A 158 -9.24 4.88 -0.53
CA LEU A 158 -10.56 4.37 -0.86
C LEU A 158 -10.43 2.94 -1.40
N THR A 159 -10.86 1.96 -0.61
CA THR A 159 -10.62 0.54 -0.93
C THR A 159 -11.87 -0.31 -0.76
N GLY A 160 -11.90 -1.49 -1.40
CA GLY A 160 -13.05 -2.39 -1.39
C GLY A 160 -12.68 -3.86 -1.43
N ASP A 161 -13.31 -4.61 -2.34
CA ASP A 161 -13.21 -6.07 -2.52
C ASP A 161 -13.99 -6.92 -1.50
N GLN A 162 -13.92 -6.58 -0.21
CA GLN A 162 -14.34 -7.52 0.83
C GLN A 162 -15.85 -7.70 1.05
N HIS A 163 -16.71 -6.89 0.41
CA HIS A 163 -18.17 -6.95 0.63
C HIS A 163 -18.64 -6.63 2.06
N TRP A 164 -17.84 -5.91 2.84
CA TRP A 164 -18.25 -5.26 4.09
C TRP A 164 -17.67 -3.86 4.20
N ALA A 165 -18.24 -3.03 5.08
CA ALA A 165 -17.76 -1.67 5.34
C ALA A 165 -16.76 -1.66 6.50
N GLU A 166 -15.71 -0.84 6.36
CA GLU A 166 -14.69 -0.65 7.38
C GLU A 166 -14.17 0.80 7.35
N ILE A 167 -13.63 1.25 8.48
CA ILE A 167 -12.94 2.53 8.59
C ILE A 167 -11.67 2.28 9.40
N HIS A 168 -10.53 2.62 8.81
CA HIS A 168 -9.22 2.42 9.42
C HIS A 168 -8.48 3.74 9.53
N ALA A 169 -7.73 3.89 10.62
CA ALA A 169 -6.73 4.94 10.77
C ALA A 169 -5.42 4.26 11.17
N LYS A 170 -4.33 4.63 10.50
CA LYS A 170 -3.03 4.01 10.73
C LYS A 170 -1.94 5.06 10.82
N ARG A 171 -1.00 4.86 11.74
CA ARG A 171 0.25 5.62 11.76
C ARG A 171 1.12 5.09 10.61
N MET A 172 1.55 5.99 9.73
CA MET A 172 2.48 5.60 8.67
C MET A 172 3.90 5.41 9.23
N PRO A 173 4.70 4.49 8.67
CA PRO A 173 6.11 4.35 9.00
C PRO A 173 6.88 5.65 8.72
N PRO A 174 8.06 5.85 9.33
CA PRO A 174 8.97 6.94 8.98
C PRO A 174 9.25 6.99 7.47
N SER A 175 9.37 8.20 6.92
CA SER A 175 9.63 8.42 5.49
C SER A 175 11.00 7.92 5.03
N SER A 176 11.96 7.85 5.96
CA SER A 176 13.28 7.24 5.77
C SER A 176 13.25 5.76 6.14
N GLY A 177 13.58 4.88 5.20
CA GLY A 177 13.63 3.43 5.38
C GLY A 177 13.80 2.71 4.05
N ALA A 178 14.20 1.43 4.09
CA ALA A 178 14.28 0.57 2.90
C ALA A 178 12.90 0.25 2.34
#